data_AF-D5SVF3-F1
#
_entry.id   AF-D5SVF3-F1
#
_cell.length_a   1.000
_cell.length_b   1.000
_cell.length_c   1.000
_cell.angle_alpha   90.00
_cell.angle_beta   90.00
_cell.angle_gamma   90.00
#
_symmetry.space_group_name_H-M   'P 1'
#
loop_
_entity.id
_entity.type
_entity.pdbx_description
1 polymer ?
#
loop_
_entity_poly.entity_id
_entity_poly.type
_entity_poly.pdbx_seq_one_letter_code
_entity_poly.pdbx_strand_id
1 'polypeptide(L)' 'MSLKVLKNKIEVKKALAAKYSNLANIAGSSVKRATFMFHSNRFNNQVAVMSETLRQLEAAK' A
#
# COMPACT_ATOMS: atom_id res chain seq x y z
N MET A 1 -15.11 3.36 -12.08
CA MET A 1 -14.17 2.30 -11.62
C MET A 1 -14.97 1.30 -10.79
N SER A 2 -14.93 0.00 -11.07
CA SER A 2 -15.76 -0.98 -10.34
C SER A 2 -15.20 -1.30 -8.96
N LEU A 3 -16.07 -1.64 -7.99
CA LEU A 3 -15.70 -2.07 -6.64
C LEU A 3 -14.65 -3.21 -6.65
N LYS A 4 -14.80 -4.15 -7.58
CA LYS A 4 -13.84 -5.27 -7.78
C LYS A 4 -12.44 -4.78 -8.15
N VAL A 5 -12.35 -3.77 -9.03
CA VAL A 5 -11.06 -3.18 -9.44
C VAL A 5 -10.42 -2.41 -8.28
N LEU A 6 -11.21 -1.70 -7.47
CA LEU A 6 -10.70 -1.01 -6.28
C LEU A 6 -10.16 -1.98 -5.22
N LYS A 7 -10.91 -3.04 -4.90
CA LYS A 7 -10.46 -4.11 -3.99
C LYS A 7 -9.15 -4.74 -4.46
N ASN A 8 -9.07 -5.12 -5.74
CA ASN A 8 -7.84 -5.69 -6.31
C ASN A 8 -6.65 -4.71 -6.19
N LYS A 9 -6.88 -3.43 -6.47
CA LYS A 9 -5.82 -2.41 -6.36
C LYS A 9 -5.32 -2.23 -4.93
N ILE A 10 -6.21 -2.30 -3.93
CA ILE A 10 -5.85 -2.28 -2.51
C ILE A 10 -4.94 -3.46 -2.17
N GLU A 11 -5.29 -4.67 -2.58
CA GLU A 11 -4.50 -5.87 -2.29
C GLU A 11 -3.11 -5.81 -2.95
N VAL A 12 -3.02 -5.37 -4.22
CA VAL A 12 -1.74 -5.13 -4.88
C VAL A 12 -0.89 -4.12 -4.11
N LYS A 13 -1.49 -3.05 -3.60
CA LYS A 13 -0.77 -2.01 -2.86
C LYS A 13 -0.31 -2.49 -1.48
N LYS A 14 -1.10 -3.30 -0.78
CA LYS A 14 -0.69 -3.98 0.46
C LYS A 14 0.52 -4.90 0.20
N ALA A 15 0.46 -5.70 -0.86
CA ALA A 15 1.56 -6.59 -1.23
C ALA A 15 2.86 -5.80 -1.56
N LEU A 16 2.73 -4.67 -2.26
CA LEU A 16 3.87 -3.78 -2.52
C LEU A 16 4.43 -3.19 -1.22
N ALA A 17 3.58 -2.70 -0.31
CA ALA A 17 4.03 -2.18 0.97
C ALA A 17 4.84 -3.22 1.76
N ALA A 18 4.30 -4.44 1.88
CA ALA A 18 4.99 -5.56 2.53
C ALA A 18 6.32 -5.90 1.86
N LYS A 19 6.37 -5.94 0.51
CA LYS A 19 7.60 -6.20 -0.24
C LYS A 19 8.67 -5.15 0.06
N TYR A 20 8.32 -3.87 0.05
CA TYR A 20 9.28 -2.80 0.33
C TYR A 20 9.70 -2.77 1.81
N SER A 21 8.81 -3.10 2.74
CA SER A 21 9.18 -3.28 4.15
C SER A 21 10.21 -4.41 4.32
N ASN A 22 10.01 -5.55 3.66
CA ASN A 22 10.97 -6.65 3.67
C ASN A 22 12.31 -6.25 3.04
N LEU A 23 12.30 -5.54 1.90
CA LEU A 23 13.51 -5.02 1.28
C LEU A 23 14.26 -4.04 2.20
N ALA A 24 13.54 -3.21 2.95
CA ALA A 24 14.14 -2.32 3.94
C ALA A 24 14.83 -3.08 5.07
N ASN A 25 14.26 -4.20 5.52
CA ASN A 25 14.80 -5.03 6.59
C ASN A 25 16.10 -5.75 6.19
N ILE A 26 16.22 -6.16 4.93
CA ILE A 26 17.42 -6.85 4.42
C ILE A 26 18.45 -5.90 3.78
N ALA A 27 18.16 -4.59 3.75
CA ALA A 27 19.05 -3.62 3.12
C ALA A 27 20.33 -3.41 3.95
N GLY A 28 21.48 -3.75 3.38
CA GLY A 28 22.80 -3.49 3.98
C GLY A 28 23.27 -2.02 3.93
N SER A 29 22.42 -1.08 3.51
CA SER A 29 22.73 0.35 3.43
C SER A 29 21.60 1.17 4.02
N SER A 30 21.94 2.15 4.85
CA SER A 30 20.99 3.09 5.47
C SER A 30 20.18 3.87 4.42
N VAL A 31 20.82 4.29 3.32
CA VAL A 31 20.17 5.00 2.21
C VAL A 31 19.13 4.10 1.54
N LYS A 32 19.49 2.87 1.17
CA LYS A 32 18.55 1.92 0.55
C LYS A 32 17.39 1.58 1.49
N ARG A 33 17.68 1.37 2.79
CA ARG A 33 16.67 1.17 3.82
C ARG A 33 15.68 2.32 3.87
N ALA A 34 16.17 3.57 3.90
CA ALA A 34 15.30 4.76 3.90
C ALA A 34 14.44 4.85 2.65
N THR A 35 14.99 4.60 1.47
CA THR A 35 14.24 4.57 0.19
C THR A 35 13.14 3.52 0.22
N PHE A 36 13.46 2.29 0.64
CA PHE A 36 12.46 1.22 0.72
C PHE A 36 11.38 1.51 1.77
N MET A 37 11.75 2.04 2.94
CA MET A 37 10.78 2.50 3.94
C MET A 37 9.86 3.59 3.40
N PHE A 38 10.39 4.56 2.66
CA PHE A 38 9.59 5.60 2.02
C PHE A 38 8.53 5.00 1.07
N HIS A 39 8.93 4.04 0.22
CA HIS A 39 7.98 3.36 -0.67
C HIS A 39 6.95 2.54 0.09
N SER A 40 7.35 1.80 1.12
CA SER A 40 6.44 1.06 2.00
C SER A 40 5.37 1.99 2.59
N ASN A 41 5.81 3.09 3.21
CA ASN A 41 4.92 4.08 3.83
C ASN A 41 3.99 4.74 2.81
N ARG A 42 4.51 5.09 1.62
CA ARG A 42 3.70 5.64 0.52
C ARG A 42 2.59 4.67 0.12
N PHE A 43 2.87 3.38 -0.02
CA PHE A 43 1.83 2.40 -0.37
C PHE A 43 0.83 2.17 0.76
N ASN A 44 1.26 2.16 2.02
CA ASN A 44 0.35 2.10 3.17
C ASN A 44 -0.62 3.29 3.19
N ASN A 45 -0.13 4.51 2.95
CA ASN A 45 -0.99 5.70 2.87
C ASN A 45 -1.99 5.59 1.70
N GLN A 46 -1.55 5.08 0.55
CA GLN A 46 -2.45 4.84 -0.59
C GLN A 46 -3.52 3.79 -0.26
N VAL A 47 -3.16 2.71 0.44
CA VAL A 47 -4.11 1.69 0.91
C VAL A 47 -5.13 2.30 1.87
N ALA A 48 -4.70 3.12 2.82
CA ALA A 48 -5.59 3.76 3.78
C ALA A 48 -6.65 4.62 3.09
N VAL A 49 -6.23 5.50 2.17
CA VAL A 49 -7.16 6.34 1.38
C VAL A 49 -8.10 5.48 0.54
N MET A 50 -7.58 4.49 -0.19
CA MET A 50 -8.41 3.62 -1.04
C MET A 50 -9.40 2.77 -0.23
N SER A 51 -9.01 2.31 0.95
CA SER A 51 -9.86 1.51 1.84
C SER A 51 -10.99 2.37 2.42
N GLU A 52 -10.70 3.63 2.76
CA GLU A 52 -11.73 4.56 3.19
C GLU A 52 -12.72 4.89 2.05
N THR A 53 -12.22 5.12 0.83
CA THR A 53 -13.09 5.27 -0.35
C THR A 53 -13.94 4.03 -0.59
N LEU A 54 -13.36 2.83 -0.46
CA LEU A 54 -14.10 1.58 -0.62
C LEU A 54 -15.23 1.47 0.41
N ARG A 55 -14.94 1.78 1.69
CA ARG A 55 -15.92 1.77 2.77
C ARG A 55 -17.09 2.72 2.50
N GLN A 56 -16.81 3.92 2.01
CA GLN A 56 -17.85 4.90 1.65
C GLN A 56 -18.72 4.41 0.49
N LEU A 57 -18.12 3.80 -0.53
CA LEU A 57 -18.85 3.24 -1.68
C LEU A 57 -19.68 2.01 -1.31
N GLU A 58 -19.24 1.22 -0.33
CA GLU A 58 -20.01 0.08 0.19
C GLU A 58 -21.17 0.53 1.08
N ALA A 59 -21.01 1.61 1.85
CA ALA A 59 -22.07 2.17 2.69
C ALA A 59 -23.14 2.95 1.90
N ALA A 60 -22.80 3.47 0.72
CA ALA A 60 -23.71 4.21 -0.16
C ALA A 60 -24.55 3.30 -1.06
N LYS A 61 -24.45 1.97 -0.90
CA LYS A 61 -25.09 0.97 -1.74
C LYS A 61 -26.10 0.16 -0.94
#